data_AF-A0A0C9M4X9-F1
#
_entry.id   AF-A0A0C9M4X9-F1
#
_cell.length_a   1.000
_cell.length_b   1.000
_cell.length_c   1.000
_cell.angle_alpha   90.00
_cell.angle_beta   90.00
_cell.angle_gamma   90.00
#
_symmetry.space_group_name_H-M   'P 1'
#
loop_
_entity.id
_entity.type
_entity.pdbx_description
1 polymer ?
#
loop_
_entity_poly.entity_id
_entity_poly.type
_entity_poly.pdbx_seq_one_letter_code
_entity_poly.pdbx_strand_id
1 'polypeptide(L)'
;MDPPSTKKSTGKKVAPSPYAVKGKQTTKAAANPLIEKTPKNFGVGQDVQPKRDVSRFVKWPQYVKLQRQKKIIYQRLKVPPALNQFTHVLDKNTATQVFKLMHKYRPESKSEKRERLRAAALAKSEKKEVAKTDKPVVIKYGINHITALVEAKKAQLVVIADDVDPIELVLWLPALCRKMGVPYCISNAKMAKRAAIAAKEIAARHCRIEMSVIGSDYNIMITTTTNTTNNIYLKGQQQEHHPYRPLPSVLTDFFAFKLCDLIPTRPLPAGSKRTAPELVYFILKITSQARISCHIAVVALIYIERCKAALPKNAIGDQGIFTAVDTIHRIFVASLLVASKYLHGTCWGSSQNVVTEEQKSTEDTPVWLNNARMANICSRFYTLQEINQLELSFLNLIKYDCFVNPIEVQEYLVLHRQDLLL
;
A
#
# COMPACT_ATOMS: atom_id res chain seq x y z
N MET A 1 22.58 -14.72 -13.55
CA MET A 1 21.47 -15.65 -13.82
C MET A 1 21.15 -15.55 -15.29
N ASP A 2 21.92 -16.28 -16.09
CA ASP A 2 21.72 -16.39 -17.53
C ASP A 2 20.38 -17.09 -17.86
N PRO A 3 19.70 -16.72 -18.95
CA PRO A 3 18.59 -17.50 -19.48
C PRO A 3 19.08 -18.77 -20.20
N PRO A 4 18.22 -19.81 -20.30
CA PRO A 4 18.64 -21.21 -20.23
C PRO A 4 18.99 -21.86 -21.58
N SER A 5 19.83 -22.89 -21.49
CA SER A 5 20.24 -23.77 -22.58
C SER A 5 19.05 -24.53 -23.19
N THR A 6 18.87 -24.44 -24.51
CA THR A 6 18.08 -25.41 -25.26
C THR A 6 18.96 -26.59 -25.68
N LYS A 7 18.55 -27.78 -25.25
CA LYS A 7 19.23 -29.07 -25.44
C LYS A 7 19.34 -29.41 -26.94
N LYS A 8 20.57 -29.70 -27.40
CA LYS A 8 20.83 -30.36 -28.68
C LYS A 8 20.26 -31.79 -28.64
N SER A 9 19.36 -32.12 -29.55
CA SER A 9 19.03 -33.52 -29.85
C SER A 9 20.19 -34.14 -30.61
N THR A 10 20.73 -35.23 -30.09
CA THR A 10 21.82 -36.01 -30.68
C THR A 10 21.27 -36.88 -31.81
N GLY A 11 21.31 -36.36 -33.05
CA GLY A 11 21.11 -37.15 -34.26
C GLY A 11 22.24 -38.18 -34.44
N LYS A 12 21.86 -39.40 -34.81
CA LYS A 12 22.73 -40.58 -35.07
C LYS A 12 24.01 -40.24 -35.83
N LYS A 13 25.16 -40.69 -35.32
CA LYS A 13 26.44 -40.71 -36.04
C LYS A 13 26.31 -41.63 -37.26
N VAL A 14 26.30 -41.06 -38.46
CA VAL A 14 26.47 -41.80 -39.72
C VAL A 14 27.97 -41.98 -39.96
N ALA A 15 28.39 -43.18 -40.36
CA ALA A 15 29.79 -43.52 -40.61
C ALA A 15 30.41 -42.62 -41.69
N PRO A 16 31.70 -42.28 -41.58
CA PRO A 16 32.38 -41.44 -42.58
C PRO A 16 32.52 -42.20 -43.91
N SER A 17 32.23 -41.49 -45.01
CA SER A 17 32.38 -41.98 -46.39
C SER A 17 33.87 -42.19 -46.74
N PRO A 18 34.24 -43.23 -47.52
CA PRO A 18 35.64 -43.59 -47.78
C PRO A 18 36.31 -42.72 -48.85
N TYR A 19 35.63 -41.70 -49.38
CA TYR A 19 36.21 -40.78 -50.35
C TYR A 19 36.74 -39.53 -49.65
N ALA A 20 38.02 -39.23 -49.87
CA ALA A 20 38.64 -37.99 -49.41
C ALA A 20 37.84 -36.80 -49.96
N VAL A 21 37.04 -36.17 -49.08
CA VAL A 21 36.43 -34.87 -49.36
C VAL A 21 37.58 -33.89 -49.45
N LYS A 22 38.07 -33.69 -50.67
CA LYS A 22 38.95 -32.56 -51.01
C LYS A 22 38.30 -31.34 -50.38
N GLY A 23 38.99 -30.73 -49.42
CA GLY A 23 38.50 -29.55 -48.72
C GLY A 23 37.95 -28.59 -49.75
N LYS A 24 36.71 -28.12 -49.54
CA LYS A 24 36.18 -27.01 -50.30
C LYS A 24 37.10 -25.83 -50.01
N GLN A 25 38.15 -25.68 -50.82
CA GLN A 25 38.81 -24.42 -51.02
C GLN A 25 37.67 -23.47 -51.36
N THR A 26 37.43 -22.52 -50.46
CA THR A 26 36.63 -21.34 -50.77
C THR A 26 37.38 -20.64 -51.90
N THR A 27 37.03 -21.00 -53.13
CA THR A 27 37.41 -20.23 -54.31
C THR A 27 36.89 -18.83 -54.03
N LYS A 28 37.81 -17.88 -53.80
CA LYS A 28 37.46 -16.46 -53.76
C LYS A 28 36.81 -16.18 -55.11
N ALA A 29 35.49 -16.00 -55.12
CA ALA A 29 34.78 -15.58 -56.31
C ALA A 29 35.48 -14.33 -56.84
N ALA A 30 35.77 -14.29 -58.15
CA ALA A 30 36.45 -13.16 -58.77
C ALA A 30 35.70 -11.87 -58.41
N ALA A 31 36.36 -10.97 -57.66
CA ALA A 31 35.77 -9.70 -57.29
C ALA A 31 35.61 -8.89 -58.58
N ASN A 32 34.35 -8.64 -58.97
CA ASN A 32 34.08 -7.78 -60.12
C ASN A 32 34.62 -6.38 -59.80
N PRO A 33 35.61 -5.85 -60.54
CA PRO A 33 36.24 -4.57 -60.25
C PRO A 33 35.28 -3.37 -60.35
N LEU A 34 34.09 -3.57 -60.92
CA LEU A 34 33.03 -2.57 -60.99
C LEU A 34 32.20 -2.45 -59.68
N ILE A 35 32.33 -3.38 -58.73
CA ILE A 35 31.57 -3.38 -57.47
C ILE A 35 32.47 -2.89 -56.33
N GLU A 36 32.37 -1.59 -56.04
CA GLU A 36 33.06 -0.96 -54.91
C GLU A 36 32.16 -0.84 -53.67
N LYS A 37 32.78 -0.85 -52.49
CA LYS A 37 32.09 -0.55 -51.22
C LYS A 37 31.97 0.97 -51.08
N THR A 38 30.76 1.49 -51.12
CA THR A 38 30.45 2.90 -50.84
C THR A 38 29.66 3.04 -49.52
N PRO A 39 30.32 2.84 -48.36
CA PRO A 39 29.65 2.94 -47.08
C PRO A 39 29.24 4.39 -46.82
N LYS A 40 27.96 4.60 -46.52
CA LYS A 40 27.45 5.90 -46.08
C LYS A 40 27.87 6.19 -44.65
N ASN A 41 28.24 7.44 -44.38
CA ASN A 41 28.57 7.93 -43.05
C ASN A 41 27.34 8.60 -42.42
N PHE A 42 26.71 7.95 -41.44
CA PHE A 42 25.53 8.49 -40.75
C PHE A 42 25.87 9.34 -39.51
N GLY A 43 27.10 9.86 -39.46
CA GLY A 43 27.52 10.84 -38.45
C GLY A 43 26.74 12.17 -38.57
N VAL A 44 26.87 13.01 -37.55
CA VAL A 44 26.20 14.32 -37.53
C VAL A 44 26.71 15.18 -38.70
N GLY A 45 25.80 15.67 -39.54
CA GLY A 45 26.13 16.55 -40.68
C GLY A 45 26.73 15.86 -41.90
N GLN A 46 26.70 14.52 -41.95
CA GLN A 46 27.22 13.73 -43.07
C GLN A 46 26.03 13.28 -43.96
N ASP A 47 25.89 11.97 -44.24
CA ASP A 47 24.82 11.45 -45.10
C ASP A 47 23.43 11.45 -44.42
N VAL A 48 22.38 11.40 -45.26
CA VAL A 48 20.98 11.30 -44.80
C VAL A 48 20.80 10.05 -43.93
N GLN A 49 20.26 10.25 -42.72
CA GLN A 49 19.99 9.15 -41.80
C GLN A 49 19.04 8.10 -42.39
N PRO A 50 19.25 6.82 -42.09
CA PRO A 50 18.34 5.77 -42.51
C PRO A 50 16.99 5.92 -41.79
N LYS A 51 15.94 5.33 -42.37
CA LYS A 51 14.64 5.21 -41.70
C LYS A 51 14.82 4.41 -40.40
N ARG A 52 14.49 5.01 -39.26
CA ARG A 52 14.53 4.39 -37.93
C ARG A 52 13.15 4.41 -37.28
N ASP A 53 12.97 3.59 -36.25
CA ASP A 53 11.74 3.65 -35.45
C ASP A 53 11.65 5.00 -34.72
N VAL A 54 10.65 5.79 -35.11
CA VAL A 54 10.34 7.10 -34.53
C VAL A 54 9.12 7.05 -33.61
N SER A 55 8.57 5.88 -33.29
CA SER A 55 7.32 5.72 -32.51
C SER A 55 7.32 6.47 -31.17
N ARG A 56 8.49 6.64 -30.54
CA ARG A 56 8.65 7.42 -29.30
C ARG A 56 8.52 8.94 -29.52
N PHE A 57 8.93 9.43 -30.69
CA PHE A 57 8.98 10.85 -31.06
C PHE A 57 7.77 11.29 -31.89
N VAL A 58 6.93 10.35 -32.34
CA VAL A 58 5.68 10.64 -33.04
C VAL A 58 4.77 11.52 -32.17
N LYS A 59 4.22 12.56 -32.78
CA LYS A 59 3.12 13.34 -32.20
C LYS A 59 1.84 12.50 -32.24
N TRP A 60 1.59 11.75 -31.17
CA TRP A 60 0.44 10.86 -31.06
C TRP A 60 -0.90 11.62 -31.08
N PRO A 61 -1.98 11.03 -31.65
CA PRO A 61 -3.33 11.58 -31.57
C PRO A 61 -3.76 11.87 -30.13
N GLN A 62 -4.66 12.85 -29.97
CA GLN A 62 -5.05 13.35 -28.63
C GLN A 62 -5.59 12.26 -27.70
N TYR A 63 -6.43 11.35 -28.20
CA TYR A 63 -6.99 10.27 -27.37
C TYR A 63 -5.90 9.31 -26.84
N VAL A 64 -4.86 9.02 -27.63
CA VAL A 64 -3.73 8.19 -27.19
C VAL A 64 -2.93 8.91 -26.10
N LYS A 65 -2.69 10.22 -26.27
CA LYS A 65 -2.01 11.03 -25.25
C LYS A 65 -2.80 11.04 -23.94
N LEU A 66 -4.10 11.29 -23.99
CA LEU A 66 -4.98 11.33 -22.81
C LEU A 66 -4.99 9.98 -22.07
N GLN A 67 -5.12 8.86 -22.78
CA GLN A 67 -5.09 7.52 -22.16
C GLN A 67 -3.74 7.22 -21.48
N ARG A 68 -2.63 7.58 -22.14
CA ARG A 68 -1.27 7.41 -21.56
C ARG A 68 -1.06 8.32 -20.35
N GLN A 69 -1.47 9.59 -20.44
CA GLN A 69 -1.39 10.56 -19.34
C GLN A 69 -2.24 10.10 -18.14
N LYS A 70 -3.48 9.66 -18.37
CA LYS A 70 -4.35 9.09 -17.33
C LYS A 70 -3.63 7.96 -16.58
N LYS A 71 -3.02 7.00 -17.30
CA LYS A 71 -2.26 5.90 -16.68
C LYS A 71 -1.04 6.38 -15.87
N ILE A 72 -0.30 7.37 -16.38
CA ILE A 72 0.85 7.95 -15.66
C ILE A 72 0.38 8.62 -14.36
N ILE A 73 -0.72 9.38 -14.41
CA ILE A 73 -1.29 10.06 -13.25
C ILE A 73 -1.62 9.03 -12.14
N TYR A 74 -2.29 7.92 -12.48
CA TYR A 74 -2.58 6.84 -11.51
C TYR A 74 -1.33 6.21 -10.89
N GLN A 75 -0.20 6.16 -11.60
CA GLN A 75 1.06 5.61 -11.08
C GLN A 75 1.85 6.62 -10.23
N ARG A 76 1.67 7.92 -10.48
CA ARG A 76 2.43 8.99 -9.83
C ARG A 76 1.74 9.56 -8.61
N LEU A 77 0.42 9.57 -8.60
CA LEU A 77 -0.35 9.99 -7.44
C LEU A 77 -0.41 8.87 -6.40
N LYS A 78 -0.46 9.26 -5.12
CA LYS A 78 -0.76 8.31 -4.05
C LYS A 78 -2.22 7.89 -4.16
N VAL A 79 -2.45 6.62 -4.43
CA VAL A 79 -3.79 6.05 -4.59
C VAL A 79 -4.31 5.60 -3.23
N PRO A 80 -5.52 6.04 -2.81
CA PRO A 80 -6.14 5.56 -1.57
C PRO A 80 -6.30 4.03 -1.54
N PRO A 81 -6.20 3.36 -0.39
CA PRO A 81 -6.25 1.90 -0.28
C PRO A 81 -7.54 1.29 -0.82
N ALA A 82 -8.68 1.98 -0.66
CA ALA A 82 -9.96 1.55 -1.20
C ALA A 82 -9.97 1.44 -2.74
N LEU A 83 -9.14 2.24 -3.43
CA LEU A 83 -8.96 2.14 -4.89
C LEU A 83 -7.80 1.20 -5.22
N ASN A 84 -6.72 1.24 -4.44
CA ASN A 84 -5.53 0.44 -4.71
C ASN A 84 -5.78 -1.07 -4.59
N GLN A 85 -6.79 -1.50 -3.82
CA GLN A 85 -7.19 -2.90 -3.76
C GLN A 85 -7.52 -3.50 -5.14
N PHE A 86 -8.02 -2.71 -6.10
CA PHE A 86 -8.33 -3.17 -7.46
C PHE A 86 -7.09 -3.37 -8.35
N THR A 87 -5.95 -2.80 -7.96
CA THR A 87 -4.65 -3.07 -8.60
C THR A 87 -4.14 -4.46 -8.22
N HIS A 88 -4.50 -4.94 -7.03
CA HIS A 88 -4.15 -6.27 -6.55
C HIS A 88 -5.15 -7.28 -7.08
N VAL A 89 -4.71 -8.09 -8.06
CA VAL A 89 -5.53 -9.08 -8.74
C VAL A 89 -5.04 -10.49 -8.44
N LEU A 90 -5.93 -11.46 -8.57
CA LEU A 90 -5.65 -12.89 -8.48
C LEU A 90 -4.57 -13.31 -9.48
N ASP A 91 -3.69 -14.22 -9.07
CA ASP A 91 -2.66 -14.77 -9.93
C ASP A 91 -3.26 -15.54 -11.11
N LYS A 92 -2.49 -15.67 -12.19
CA LYS A 92 -2.97 -16.26 -13.44
C LYS A 92 -3.43 -17.72 -13.30
N ASN A 93 -2.79 -18.49 -12.42
CA ASN A 93 -3.08 -19.93 -12.28
C ASN A 93 -4.41 -20.11 -11.54
N THR A 94 -4.57 -19.44 -10.40
CA THR A 94 -5.82 -19.46 -9.63
C THR A 94 -6.96 -18.83 -10.43
N ALA A 95 -6.72 -17.74 -11.15
CA ALA A 95 -7.73 -17.15 -12.04
C ALA A 95 -8.20 -18.14 -13.11
N THR A 96 -7.28 -18.90 -13.72
CA THR A 96 -7.64 -19.92 -14.72
C THR A 96 -8.51 -21.03 -14.13
N GLN A 97 -8.25 -21.45 -12.88
CA GLN A 97 -9.07 -22.44 -12.18
C GLN A 97 -10.48 -21.91 -11.88
N VAL A 98 -10.56 -20.67 -11.38
CA VAL A 98 -11.84 -19.99 -11.13
C VAL A 98 -12.65 -19.88 -12.43
N PHE A 99 -12.04 -19.46 -13.54
CA PHE A 99 -12.75 -19.35 -14.82
C PHE A 99 -13.17 -20.69 -15.42
N LYS A 100 -12.40 -21.77 -15.21
CA LYS A 100 -12.82 -23.13 -15.59
C LYS A 100 -14.08 -23.57 -14.83
N LEU A 101 -14.12 -23.27 -13.53
CA LEU A 101 -15.29 -23.54 -12.70
C LEU A 101 -16.49 -22.70 -13.16
N MET A 102 -16.27 -21.43 -13.46
CA MET A 102 -17.31 -20.54 -13.97
C MET A 102 -17.85 -21.01 -15.34
N HIS A 103 -16.99 -21.55 -16.19
CA HIS A 103 -17.42 -22.09 -17.48
C HIS A 103 -18.38 -23.28 -17.32
N LYS A 104 -18.21 -24.11 -16.27
CA LYS A 104 -19.09 -25.24 -15.99
C LYS A 104 -20.51 -24.81 -15.58
N TYR A 105 -20.62 -23.77 -14.76
CA TYR A 105 -21.91 -23.27 -14.22
C TYR A 105 -22.50 -22.10 -15.03
N ARG A 106 -22.13 -22.02 -16.31
CA ARG A 106 -22.55 -20.93 -17.19
C ARG A 106 -24.08 -20.99 -17.42
N PRO A 107 -24.78 -19.83 -17.44
CA PRO A 107 -26.19 -19.80 -17.79
C PRO A 107 -26.40 -20.17 -19.27
N GLU A 108 -27.56 -20.78 -19.55
CA GLU A 108 -27.98 -21.16 -20.89
C GLU A 108 -27.95 -19.98 -21.87
N SER A 109 -27.55 -20.26 -23.11
CA SER A 109 -27.69 -19.31 -24.21
C SER A 109 -29.17 -19.10 -24.59
N LYS A 110 -29.48 -18.00 -25.30
CA LYS A 110 -30.85 -17.75 -25.74
C LYS A 110 -31.38 -18.86 -26.68
N SER A 111 -30.50 -19.47 -27.49
CA SER A 111 -30.84 -20.59 -28.37
C SER A 111 -31.16 -21.84 -27.57
N GLU A 112 -30.28 -22.23 -26.64
CA GLU A 112 -30.50 -23.38 -25.73
C GLU A 112 -31.79 -23.20 -24.93
N LYS A 113 -32.02 -22.00 -24.39
CA LYS A 113 -33.25 -21.69 -23.64
C LYS A 113 -34.49 -21.84 -24.53
N ARG A 114 -34.43 -21.40 -25.79
CA ARG A 114 -35.52 -21.52 -26.76
C ARG A 114 -35.81 -22.99 -27.10
N GLU A 115 -34.76 -23.78 -27.31
CA GLU A 115 -34.87 -25.22 -27.57
C GLU A 115 -35.44 -25.97 -26.37
N ARG A 116 -34.96 -25.69 -25.15
CA ARG A 116 -35.50 -26.26 -23.91
C ARG A 116 -36.98 -25.93 -23.74
N LEU A 117 -37.38 -24.68 -23.98
CA LEU A 117 -38.78 -24.26 -23.88
C LEU A 117 -39.66 -24.94 -24.94
N ARG A 118 -39.17 -25.11 -26.18
CA ARG A 118 -39.87 -25.87 -27.22
C ARG A 118 -40.02 -27.34 -26.85
N ALA A 119 -38.96 -27.98 -26.37
CA ALA A 119 -39.00 -29.38 -25.94
C ALA A 119 -39.96 -29.59 -24.77
N ALA A 120 -39.95 -28.67 -23.79
CA ALA A 120 -40.89 -28.70 -22.67
C ALA A 120 -42.35 -28.48 -23.12
N ALA A 121 -42.59 -27.59 -24.09
CA ALA A 121 -43.92 -27.37 -24.66
C ALA A 121 -44.45 -28.61 -25.41
N LEU A 122 -43.58 -29.26 -26.21
CA LEU A 122 -43.89 -30.52 -26.90
C LEU A 122 -44.21 -31.64 -25.90
N ALA A 123 -43.35 -31.86 -24.91
CA ALA A 123 -43.55 -32.88 -23.88
C ALA A 123 -44.85 -32.65 -23.07
N LYS A 124 -45.20 -31.39 -22.79
CA LYS A 124 -46.45 -31.03 -22.12
C LYS A 124 -47.67 -31.26 -23.01
N SER A 125 -47.57 -31.01 -24.32
CA SER A 125 -48.64 -31.27 -25.28
C SER A 125 -48.96 -32.75 -25.46
N GLU A 126 -47.94 -33.62 -25.34
CA GLU A 126 -48.08 -35.08 -25.40
C GLU A 126 -48.63 -35.72 -24.11
N LYS A 127 -49.05 -34.91 -23.12
CA LYS A 127 -49.53 -35.34 -21.78
C LYS A 127 -48.57 -36.29 -21.04
N LYS A 128 -47.29 -36.36 -21.42
CA LYS A 128 -46.26 -36.98 -20.58
C LYS A 128 -46.06 -36.09 -19.36
N GLU A 129 -46.34 -36.62 -18.17
CA GLU A 129 -46.09 -35.92 -16.92
C GLU A 129 -44.60 -35.55 -16.84
N VAL A 130 -44.32 -34.25 -16.95
CA VAL A 130 -42.96 -33.74 -16.81
C VAL A 130 -42.64 -33.76 -15.32
N ALA A 131 -41.90 -34.77 -14.89
CA ALA A 131 -41.31 -34.82 -13.55
C ALA A 131 -40.58 -33.49 -13.29
N LYS A 132 -40.85 -32.86 -12.15
CA LYS A 132 -40.16 -31.63 -11.72
C LYS A 132 -38.69 -31.97 -11.50
N THR A 133 -37.85 -31.74 -12.52
CA THR A 133 -36.41 -31.81 -12.39
C THR A 133 -35.92 -30.65 -11.54
N ASP A 134 -34.95 -30.90 -10.66
CA ASP A 134 -34.34 -29.85 -9.83
C ASP A 134 -33.78 -28.71 -10.68
N LYS A 135 -33.93 -27.49 -10.18
CA LYS A 135 -33.50 -26.29 -10.89
C LYS A 135 -31.98 -26.30 -11.04
N PRO A 136 -31.43 -26.13 -12.26
CA PRO A 136 -29.99 -26.15 -12.45
C PRO A 136 -29.32 -25.00 -11.70
N VAL A 137 -28.20 -25.32 -11.05
CA VAL A 137 -27.34 -24.32 -10.41
C VAL A 137 -26.62 -23.55 -11.51
N VAL A 138 -26.81 -22.23 -11.50
CA VAL A 138 -26.21 -21.32 -12.48
C VAL A 138 -25.56 -20.14 -11.77
N ILE A 139 -24.49 -19.65 -12.38
CA ILE A 139 -23.83 -18.41 -11.97
C ILE A 139 -24.82 -17.26 -12.00
N LYS A 140 -24.82 -16.48 -10.93
CA LYS A 140 -25.56 -15.23 -10.84
C LYS A 140 -24.71 -14.10 -11.40
N TYR A 141 -25.33 -13.12 -12.01
CA TYR A 141 -24.66 -11.97 -12.59
C TYR A 141 -25.52 -10.72 -12.42
N GLY A 142 -24.88 -9.55 -12.48
CA GLY A 142 -25.51 -8.25 -12.26
C GLY A 142 -25.37 -7.76 -10.82
N ILE A 143 -24.96 -6.50 -10.68
CA ILE A 143 -24.58 -5.92 -9.39
C ILE A 143 -25.70 -6.00 -8.35
N ASN A 144 -26.90 -5.52 -8.67
CA ASN A 144 -28.04 -5.52 -7.74
C ASN A 144 -28.43 -6.92 -7.23
N HIS A 145 -28.24 -7.94 -8.07
CA HIS A 145 -28.56 -9.30 -7.68
C HIS A 145 -27.48 -9.87 -6.74
N ILE A 146 -26.21 -9.58 -7.03
CA ILE A 146 -25.08 -10.02 -6.21
C ILE A 146 -25.18 -9.40 -4.82
N THR A 147 -25.54 -8.13 -4.74
CA THR A 147 -25.57 -7.38 -3.48
C THR A 147 -26.64 -7.94 -2.56
N ALA A 148 -27.84 -8.21 -3.09
CA ALA A 148 -28.90 -8.90 -2.37
C ALA A 148 -28.47 -10.30 -1.90
N LEU A 149 -27.66 -11.03 -2.69
CA LEU A 149 -27.15 -12.36 -2.31
C LEU A 149 -26.07 -12.32 -1.24
N VAL A 150 -25.21 -11.28 -1.25
CA VAL A 150 -24.18 -11.06 -0.22
C VAL A 150 -24.83 -10.63 1.09
N GLU A 151 -25.81 -9.73 1.04
CA GLU A 151 -26.61 -9.31 2.20
C GLU A 151 -27.41 -10.49 2.78
N ALA A 152 -27.98 -11.33 1.93
CA ALA A 152 -28.67 -12.55 2.38
C ALA A 152 -27.71 -13.69 2.80
N LYS A 153 -26.38 -13.49 2.73
CA LYS A 153 -25.35 -14.52 2.98
C LYS A 153 -25.54 -15.82 2.19
N LYS A 154 -26.17 -15.72 1.01
CA LYS A 154 -26.38 -16.85 0.09
C LYS A 154 -25.24 -17.00 -0.91
N ALA A 155 -24.40 -15.98 -1.05
CA ALA A 155 -23.23 -16.00 -1.91
C ALA A 155 -22.09 -16.80 -1.26
N GLN A 156 -21.53 -17.77 -2.01
CA GLN A 156 -20.38 -18.56 -1.56
C GLN A 156 -19.03 -17.94 -1.94
N LEU A 157 -18.94 -17.29 -3.10
CA LEU A 157 -17.73 -16.65 -3.60
C LEU A 157 -18.11 -15.43 -4.44
N VAL A 158 -17.28 -14.39 -4.39
CA VAL A 158 -17.51 -13.13 -5.08
C VAL A 158 -16.27 -12.75 -5.94
N VAL A 159 -16.29 -12.98 -7.26
CA VAL A 159 -15.25 -12.59 -8.26
C VAL A 159 -15.43 -11.18 -8.90
N ILE A 160 -14.73 -10.16 -8.40
CA ILE A 160 -14.86 -8.76 -8.84
C ILE A 160 -13.93 -8.49 -10.04
N ALA A 161 -14.33 -7.65 -10.98
CA ALA A 161 -13.47 -7.20 -12.08
C ALA A 161 -12.58 -6.02 -11.65
N ASP A 162 -11.34 -5.95 -12.15
CA ASP A 162 -10.41 -4.83 -11.90
C ASP A 162 -10.70 -3.59 -12.77
N ASP A 163 -11.20 -3.76 -13.99
CA ASP A 163 -11.36 -2.69 -15.00
C ASP A 163 -12.76 -2.07 -15.08
N VAL A 164 -13.38 -1.79 -13.93
CA VAL A 164 -14.71 -1.16 -13.87
C VAL A 164 -14.64 0.35 -14.06
N ASP A 165 -15.39 0.86 -15.05
CA ASP A 165 -15.54 2.27 -15.35
C ASP A 165 -17.05 2.57 -15.47
N PRO A 166 -17.68 3.27 -14.51
CA PRO A 166 -17.12 3.95 -13.32
C PRO A 166 -16.82 3.02 -12.12
N ILE A 167 -15.71 3.26 -11.40
CA ILE A 167 -15.20 2.39 -10.32
C ILE A 167 -16.09 2.38 -9.07
N GLU A 168 -16.86 3.45 -8.86
CA GLU A 168 -17.79 3.65 -7.76
C GLU A 168 -18.85 2.55 -7.66
N LEU A 169 -19.15 1.90 -8.78
CA LEU A 169 -20.07 0.76 -8.83
C LEU A 169 -19.58 -0.40 -7.96
N VAL A 170 -18.27 -0.69 -7.93
CA VAL A 170 -17.71 -1.84 -7.20
C VAL A 170 -16.92 -1.46 -5.97
N LEU A 171 -16.62 -0.18 -5.76
CA LEU A 171 -15.72 0.30 -4.72
C LEU A 171 -16.08 -0.20 -3.31
N TRP A 172 -17.38 -0.25 -3.00
CA TRP A 172 -17.93 -0.65 -1.71
C TRP A 172 -18.13 -2.17 -1.56
N LEU A 173 -18.06 -2.93 -2.66
CA LEU A 173 -18.41 -4.34 -2.68
C LEU A 173 -17.41 -5.23 -1.90
N PRO A 174 -16.08 -5.04 -2.00
CA PRO A 174 -15.12 -5.73 -1.13
C PRO A 174 -15.40 -5.54 0.36
N ALA A 175 -15.77 -4.32 0.76
CA ALA A 175 -16.08 -3.99 2.15
C ALA A 175 -17.38 -4.66 2.61
N LEU A 176 -18.41 -4.68 1.76
CA LEU A 176 -19.67 -5.39 2.02
C LEU A 176 -19.42 -6.89 2.21
N CYS A 177 -18.65 -7.51 1.31
CA CYS A 177 -18.33 -8.94 1.41
C CYS A 177 -17.57 -9.27 2.70
N ARG A 178 -16.61 -8.42 3.10
CA ARG A 178 -15.90 -8.55 4.38
C ARG A 178 -16.87 -8.46 5.57
N LYS A 179 -17.77 -7.48 5.58
CA LYS A 179 -18.76 -7.29 6.66
C LYS A 179 -19.71 -8.49 6.78
N MET A 180 -20.12 -9.06 5.66
CA MET A 180 -21.04 -10.20 5.63
C MET A 180 -20.36 -11.57 5.80
N GLY A 181 -19.02 -11.61 5.82
CA GLY A 181 -18.24 -12.85 5.93
C GLY A 181 -18.24 -13.70 4.66
N VAL A 182 -18.52 -13.08 3.51
CA VAL A 182 -18.50 -13.75 2.20
C VAL A 182 -17.13 -13.56 1.56
N PRO A 183 -16.45 -14.62 1.10
CA PRO A 183 -15.14 -14.49 0.50
C PRO A 183 -15.23 -13.87 -0.90
N TYR A 184 -14.28 -13.00 -1.22
CA TYR A 184 -14.19 -12.36 -2.53
C TYR A 184 -12.78 -12.46 -3.12
N CYS A 185 -12.68 -12.24 -4.43
CA CYS A 185 -11.42 -12.10 -5.15
C CYS A 185 -11.56 -11.04 -6.24
N ILE A 186 -10.47 -10.35 -6.57
CA ILE A 186 -10.42 -9.40 -7.69
C ILE A 186 -9.67 -10.07 -8.83
N SER A 187 -10.26 -10.09 -10.01
CA SER A 187 -9.73 -10.79 -11.19
C SER A 187 -9.41 -9.80 -12.31
N ASN A 188 -8.36 -10.12 -13.08
CA ASN A 188 -8.01 -9.31 -14.24
C ASN A 188 -9.06 -9.50 -15.35
N ALA A 189 -9.66 -8.40 -15.76
CA ALA A 189 -10.74 -8.40 -16.74
C ALA A 189 -10.32 -8.88 -18.13
N LYS A 190 -9.03 -8.85 -18.50
CA LYS A 190 -8.56 -9.45 -19.77
C LYS A 190 -8.70 -10.98 -19.76
N MET A 191 -8.52 -11.61 -18.61
CA MET A 191 -8.70 -13.04 -18.43
C MET A 191 -10.19 -13.39 -18.31
N ALA A 192 -10.97 -12.56 -17.60
CA ALA A 192 -12.42 -12.69 -17.52
C ALA A 192 -13.09 -12.59 -18.90
N LYS A 193 -12.73 -11.57 -19.69
CA LYS A 193 -13.21 -11.38 -21.07
C LYS A 193 -12.90 -12.59 -21.95
N ARG A 194 -11.71 -13.21 -21.81
CA ARG A 194 -11.35 -14.42 -22.57
C ARG A 194 -12.20 -15.64 -22.20
N ALA A 195 -12.56 -15.81 -20.94
CA ALA A 195 -13.48 -16.86 -20.51
C ALA A 195 -14.92 -16.59 -20.97
N ALA A 196 -15.33 -15.32 -20.97
CA ALA A 196 -16.66 -14.86 -21.38
C ALA A 196 -16.89 -14.85 -22.90
N ILE A 197 -15.84 -14.81 -23.74
CA ILE A 197 -15.95 -14.78 -25.22
C ILE A 197 -16.55 -16.08 -25.81
N ALA A 198 -16.63 -17.17 -25.05
CA ALA A 198 -17.47 -18.32 -25.41
C ALA A 198 -19.00 -18.03 -25.30
N ALA A 199 -19.38 -16.94 -24.60
CA ALA A 199 -20.73 -16.40 -24.47
C ALA A 199 -20.91 -15.19 -25.37
N LYS A 200 -21.07 -15.49 -26.66
CA LYS A 200 -21.06 -14.57 -27.81
C LYS A 200 -22.14 -13.47 -27.84
N GLU A 201 -22.80 -13.09 -26.74
CA GLU A 201 -23.86 -12.07 -26.78
C GLU A 201 -23.95 -11.08 -25.61
N ILE A 202 -23.15 -11.15 -24.53
CA ILE A 202 -23.44 -10.36 -23.31
C ILE A 202 -22.34 -9.36 -22.88
N ALA A 203 -21.10 -9.47 -23.38
CA ALA A 203 -19.95 -8.74 -22.81
C ALA A 203 -19.47 -7.46 -23.55
N ALA A 204 -20.16 -7.02 -24.61
CA ALA A 204 -19.63 -5.97 -25.50
C ALA A 204 -19.96 -4.51 -25.12
N ARG A 205 -20.56 -4.24 -23.95
CA ARG A 205 -20.86 -2.85 -23.56
C ARG A 205 -20.67 -2.65 -22.06
N HIS A 206 -19.54 -2.03 -21.72
CA HIS A 206 -19.17 -1.47 -20.42
C HIS A 206 -19.24 -2.43 -19.23
N CYS A 207 -18.04 -2.71 -18.71
CA CYS A 207 -17.71 -3.48 -17.51
C CYS A 207 -18.87 -4.16 -16.77
N ARG A 208 -19.01 -5.47 -16.94
CA ARG A 208 -19.98 -6.27 -16.20
C ARG A 208 -19.25 -7.23 -15.27
N ILE A 209 -19.52 -7.03 -13.98
CA ILE A 209 -19.19 -7.87 -12.85
C ILE A 209 -19.68 -9.30 -13.12
N GLU A 210 -18.77 -10.24 -13.31
CA GLU A 210 -19.07 -11.66 -13.40
C GLU A 210 -18.80 -12.30 -12.06
N MET A 211 -19.83 -12.64 -11.27
CA MET A 211 -19.62 -13.02 -9.88
C MET A 211 -20.53 -14.16 -9.40
N SER A 212 -19.93 -15.34 -9.25
CA SER A 212 -20.61 -16.63 -9.10
C SER A 212 -21.01 -17.02 -7.68
N VAL A 213 -22.31 -17.26 -7.45
CA VAL A 213 -22.76 -18.18 -6.39
C VAL A 213 -22.65 -19.61 -6.94
N ILE A 214 -21.77 -20.42 -6.36
CA ILE A 214 -21.60 -21.84 -6.72
C ILE A 214 -22.49 -22.68 -5.80
N GLY A 215 -22.99 -23.79 -6.31
CA GLY A 215 -23.70 -24.82 -5.52
C GLY A 215 -22.71 -25.81 -4.91
N SER A 216 -23.20 -26.60 -3.97
CA SER A 216 -22.54 -27.47 -2.99
C SER A 216 -21.35 -28.35 -3.39
N ASP A 217 -21.02 -28.51 -4.68
CA ASP A 217 -20.24 -29.66 -5.17
C ASP A 217 -18.73 -29.43 -5.33
N TYR A 218 -18.21 -28.22 -5.08
CA TYR A 218 -16.77 -27.91 -5.25
C TYR A 218 -16.14 -27.17 -4.06
N ASN A 219 -16.55 -27.54 -2.84
CA ASN A 219 -16.02 -26.96 -1.60
C ASN A 219 -14.48 -26.94 -1.56
N ILE A 220 -13.78 -27.97 -2.06
CA ILE A 220 -12.31 -28.08 -1.94
C ILE A 220 -11.57 -26.97 -2.71
N MET A 221 -11.92 -26.72 -3.98
CA MET A 221 -11.27 -25.69 -4.81
C MET A 221 -11.65 -24.27 -4.34
N ILE A 222 -12.89 -24.11 -3.88
CA ILE A 222 -13.38 -22.86 -3.30
C ILE A 222 -12.60 -22.59 -2.01
N THR A 223 -12.52 -23.54 -1.07
CA THR A 223 -11.77 -23.39 0.19
C THR A 223 -10.29 -23.04 -0.01
N THR A 224 -9.60 -23.67 -0.98
CA THR A 224 -8.20 -23.32 -1.29
C THR A 224 -8.06 -21.92 -1.89
N THR A 225 -8.99 -21.52 -2.78
CA THR A 225 -9.03 -20.18 -3.37
C THR A 225 -9.38 -19.13 -2.33
N THR A 226 -10.36 -19.40 -1.46
CA THR A 226 -10.80 -18.51 -0.37
C THR A 226 -9.72 -18.37 0.69
N ASN A 227 -8.96 -19.42 1.02
CA ASN A 227 -7.85 -19.32 1.96
C ASN A 227 -6.69 -18.49 1.38
N THR A 228 -6.46 -18.56 0.07
CA THR A 228 -5.44 -17.76 -0.61
C THR A 228 -5.87 -16.29 -0.70
N THR A 229 -7.13 -16.01 -1.06
CA THR A 229 -7.65 -14.64 -1.15
C THR A 229 -7.84 -14.01 0.24
N ASN A 230 -8.32 -14.76 1.24
CA ASN A 230 -8.37 -14.31 2.63
C ASN A 230 -6.97 -13.95 3.14
N ASN A 231 -5.93 -14.75 2.85
CA ASN A 231 -4.56 -14.43 3.26
C ASN A 231 -3.96 -13.23 2.52
N ILE A 232 -4.27 -13.01 1.24
CA ILE A 232 -3.71 -11.87 0.48
C ILE A 232 -4.44 -10.56 0.82
N TYR A 233 -5.77 -10.57 0.94
CA TYR A 233 -6.57 -9.34 1.04
C TYR A 233 -7.03 -9.00 2.48
N LEU A 234 -7.18 -9.97 3.40
CA LEU A 234 -7.47 -9.67 4.81
C LEU A 234 -6.19 -9.29 5.57
N LYS A 235 -5.05 -9.98 5.35
CA LYS A 235 -3.76 -9.56 5.95
C LYS A 235 -3.19 -8.32 5.27
N GLY A 236 -3.32 -8.19 3.95
CA GLY A 236 -2.83 -7.03 3.19
C GLY A 236 -3.51 -5.72 3.57
N GLN A 237 -4.80 -5.74 3.96
CA GLN A 237 -5.48 -4.53 4.45
C GLN A 237 -5.37 -4.30 5.95
N GLN A 238 -5.13 -5.33 6.76
CA GLN A 238 -4.65 -5.12 8.14
C GLN A 238 -3.25 -4.48 8.17
N GLN A 239 -2.47 -4.59 7.08
CA GLN A 239 -1.11 -4.03 6.96
C GLN A 239 -1.03 -2.56 6.52
N GLU A 240 -2.13 -1.89 6.13
CA GLU A 240 -2.14 -0.43 6.03
C GLU A 240 -2.54 0.28 7.34
N HIS A 241 -2.57 -0.46 8.46
CA HIS A 241 -2.20 0.16 9.73
C HIS A 241 -0.68 0.25 9.73
N HIS A 242 -0.09 1.43 9.52
CA HIS A 242 1.32 1.62 9.81
C HIS A 242 1.54 1.22 11.27
N PRO A 243 2.21 0.08 11.57
CA PRO A 243 2.53 -0.25 12.95
C PRO A 243 3.39 0.91 13.46
N TYR A 244 3.07 1.41 14.65
CA TYR A 244 3.88 2.44 15.28
C TYR A 244 5.33 1.96 15.28
N ARG A 245 6.19 2.69 14.58
CA ARG A 245 7.62 2.48 14.64
C ARG A 245 8.15 3.39 15.75
N PRO A 246 8.83 2.83 16.78
CA PRO A 246 9.48 3.65 17.79
C PRO A 246 10.49 4.59 17.14
N LEU A 247 10.81 5.70 17.82
CA LEU A 247 11.82 6.63 17.33
C LEU A 247 13.16 5.92 17.15
N PRO A 248 13.92 6.21 16.09
CA PRO A 248 15.30 5.75 15.97
C PRO A 248 16.13 6.17 17.19
N SER A 249 17.07 5.32 17.61
CA SER A 249 17.99 5.62 18.72
C SER A 249 18.75 6.92 18.47
N VAL A 250 19.24 7.12 17.24
CA VAL A 250 19.94 8.34 16.80
C VAL A 250 19.15 9.60 17.12
N LEU A 251 17.84 9.59 16.85
CA LEU A 251 16.97 10.74 17.12
C LEU A 251 16.75 10.94 18.63
N THR A 252 16.68 9.86 19.39
CA THR A 252 16.55 9.91 20.87
C THR A 252 17.82 10.47 21.51
N ASP A 253 18.98 10.05 21.03
CA ASP A 253 20.29 10.51 21.49
C ASP A 253 20.53 11.98 21.13
N PHE A 254 20.16 12.39 19.91
CA PHE A 254 20.19 13.79 19.49
C PHE A 254 19.29 14.67 20.36
N PHE A 255 18.10 14.17 20.70
CA PHE A 255 17.18 14.85 21.60
C PHE A 255 17.79 15.06 22.99
N ALA A 256 18.39 14.02 23.56
CA ALA A 256 19.10 14.11 24.83
C ALA A 256 20.29 15.09 24.77
N PHE A 257 21.06 15.07 23.68
CA PHE A 257 22.19 15.98 23.48
C PHE A 257 21.74 17.45 23.48
N LYS A 258 20.72 17.80 22.70
CA LYS A 258 20.18 19.17 22.64
C LYS A 258 19.61 19.66 23.97
N LEU A 259 18.99 18.76 24.72
CA LEU A 259 18.47 19.02 26.05
C LEU A 259 19.57 19.27 27.08
N CYS A 260 20.66 18.50 27.03
CA CYS A 260 21.83 18.72 27.89
C CYS A 260 22.59 20.02 27.55
N ASP A 261 22.64 20.40 26.28
CA ASP A 261 23.24 21.66 25.79
C ASP A 261 22.32 22.89 26.02
N LEU A 262 21.12 22.70 26.59
CA LEU A 262 20.15 23.78 26.72
C LEU A 262 20.49 24.73 27.88
N ILE A 263 20.71 24.21 29.09
CA ILE A 263 20.91 25.01 30.30
C ILE A 263 22.02 24.38 31.15
N PRO A 264 23.00 25.16 31.64
CA PRO A 264 23.95 24.67 32.61
C PRO A 264 23.23 24.30 33.91
N THR A 265 23.55 23.14 34.47
CA THR A 265 22.90 22.62 35.66
C THR A 265 23.82 22.74 36.87
N ARG A 266 23.25 23.05 38.05
CA ARG A 266 24.04 23.14 39.29
C ARG A 266 24.56 21.74 39.66
N PRO A 267 25.84 21.57 40.02
CA PRO A 267 26.36 20.28 40.46
C PRO A 267 25.65 19.82 41.75
N LEU A 268 25.24 18.56 41.77
CA LEU A 268 24.69 17.90 42.94
C LEU A 268 25.73 17.85 44.08
N PRO A 269 25.32 18.09 45.34
CA PRO A 269 26.19 17.90 46.50
C PRO A 269 26.76 16.48 46.57
N ALA A 270 28.00 16.34 47.00
CA ALA A 270 28.64 15.02 47.13
C ALA A 270 27.82 14.11 48.07
N GLY A 271 27.34 12.97 47.55
CA GLY A 271 26.55 11.97 48.31
C GLY A 271 25.04 11.97 48.04
N SER A 272 24.48 12.94 47.30
CA SER A 272 23.06 12.90 46.91
C SER A 272 22.80 11.92 45.76
N LYS A 273 21.79 11.05 45.88
CA LYS A 273 21.35 10.17 44.80
C LYS A 273 20.36 10.88 43.88
N ARG A 274 20.52 10.74 42.57
CA ARG A 274 19.51 11.19 41.59
C ARG A 274 18.22 10.40 41.79
N THR A 275 17.11 11.11 41.93
CA THR A 275 15.75 10.56 42.01
C THR A 275 15.10 10.41 40.63
N ALA A 276 15.57 11.19 39.64
CA ALA A 276 15.11 11.14 38.27
C ALA A 276 15.71 9.97 37.47
N PRO A 277 14.97 9.39 36.51
CA PRO A 277 15.49 8.38 35.60
C PRO A 277 16.56 8.95 34.65
N GLU A 278 17.38 8.08 34.07
CA GLU A 278 18.31 8.47 33.00
C GLU A 278 17.56 9.09 31.82
N LEU A 279 18.05 10.24 31.34
CA LEU A 279 17.35 11.11 30.38
C LEU A 279 16.98 10.37 29.08
N VAL A 280 17.92 9.61 28.51
CA VAL A 280 17.69 8.86 27.27
C VAL A 280 16.61 7.81 27.45
N TYR A 281 16.64 7.08 28.57
CA TYR A 281 15.62 6.09 28.90
C TYR A 281 14.24 6.74 29.11
N PHE A 282 14.20 7.91 29.74
CA PHE A 282 12.97 8.67 29.92
C PHE A 282 12.36 9.11 28.59
N ILE A 283 13.16 9.66 27.68
CA ILE A 283 12.73 10.07 26.35
C ILE A 283 12.17 8.88 25.57
N LEU A 284 12.89 7.75 25.57
CA LEU A 284 12.46 6.54 24.87
C LEU A 284 11.14 6.01 25.43
N LYS A 285 11.00 5.99 26.76
CA LYS A 285 9.79 5.49 27.43
C LYS A 285 8.57 6.35 27.11
N ILE A 286 8.69 7.67 27.25
CA ILE A 286 7.57 8.59 26.97
C ILE A 286 7.20 8.57 25.50
N THR A 287 8.18 8.66 24.59
CA THR A 287 7.88 8.72 23.15
C THR A 287 7.25 7.43 22.63
N SER A 288 7.66 6.28 23.17
CA SER A 288 7.07 4.97 22.87
C SER A 288 5.64 4.85 23.40
N GLN A 289 5.40 5.21 24.67
CA GLN A 289 4.07 5.14 25.29
C GLN A 289 3.08 6.15 24.68
N ALA A 290 3.56 7.33 24.27
CA ALA A 290 2.78 8.35 23.58
C ALA A 290 2.64 8.12 22.05
N ARG A 291 3.27 7.08 21.49
CA ARG A 291 3.25 6.73 20.05
C ARG A 291 3.59 7.91 19.12
N ILE A 292 4.68 8.60 19.45
CA ILE A 292 5.10 9.84 18.79
C ILE A 292 5.81 9.57 17.46
N SER A 293 5.39 10.25 16.39
CA SER A 293 6.05 10.16 15.08
C SER A 293 7.38 10.93 15.04
N CYS A 294 8.26 10.57 14.12
CA CYS A 294 9.53 11.30 13.92
C CYS A 294 9.29 12.78 13.61
N HIS A 295 8.22 13.12 12.89
CA HIS A 295 7.87 14.51 12.56
C HIS A 295 7.54 15.33 13.81
N ILE A 296 6.75 14.78 14.74
CA ILE A 296 6.43 15.45 16.00
C ILE A 296 7.69 15.67 16.84
N ALA A 297 8.60 14.69 16.85
CA ALA A 297 9.87 14.81 17.56
C ALA A 297 10.77 15.91 16.97
N VAL A 298 10.84 16.05 15.64
CA VAL A 298 11.59 17.14 14.99
C VAL A 298 10.99 18.52 15.31
N VAL A 299 9.66 18.64 15.31
CA VAL A 299 9.01 19.89 15.72
C VAL A 299 9.28 20.22 17.20
N ALA A 300 9.28 19.21 18.08
CA ALA A 300 9.66 19.41 19.48
C ALA A 300 11.12 19.87 19.64
N LEU A 301 12.04 19.39 18.80
CA LEU A 301 13.44 19.86 18.78
C LEU A 301 13.55 21.33 18.36
N ILE A 302 12.79 21.75 17.35
CA ILE A 302 12.72 23.16 16.93
C ILE A 302 12.24 24.03 18.09
N TYR A 303 11.23 23.58 18.84
CA TYR A 303 10.76 24.30 20.03
C TYR A 303 11.80 24.40 21.15
N ILE A 304 12.67 23.40 21.29
CA ILE A 304 13.78 23.45 22.25
C ILE A 304 14.82 24.49 21.83
N GLU A 305 15.12 24.61 20.53
CA GLU A 305 16.03 25.66 20.04
C GLU A 305 15.42 27.07 20.19
N ARG A 306 14.11 27.22 19.95
CA ARG A 306 13.39 28.47 20.25
C ARG A 306 13.43 28.81 21.74
N CYS A 307 13.24 27.80 22.60
CA CYS A 307 13.39 27.92 24.04
C CYS A 307 14.81 28.39 24.42
N LYS A 308 15.85 27.81 23.81
CA LYS A 308 17.25 28.24 24.00
C LYS A 308 17.45 29.71 23.69
N ALA A 309 16.88 30.21 22.59
CA ALA A 309 16.98 31.61 22.18
C ALA A 309 16.20 32.56 23.11
N ALA A 310 15.14 32.08 23.75
CA ALA A 310 14.29 32.88 24.63
C ALA A 310 14.76 32.92 26.10
N LEU A 311 15.63 32.01 26.51
CA LEU A 311 16.15 31.94 27.88
C LEU A 311 17.09 33.12 28.21
N PRO A 312 17.03 33.66 29.44
CA PRO A 312 17.98 34.67 29.87
C PRO A 312 19.38 34.06 30.03
N LYS A 313 20.43 34.85 29.73
CA LYS A 313 21.84 34.39 29.69
C LYS A 313 22.36 33.77 31.00
N ASN A 314 21.71 34.07 32.14
CA ASN A 314 22.09 33.59 33.47
C ASN A 314 21.15 32.49 34.00
N ALA A 315 20.33 31.87 33.15
CA ALA A 315 19.47 30.77 33.56
C ALA A 315 20.30 29.55 34.02
N ILE A 316 19.93 28.97 35.17
CA ILE A 316 20.55 27.77 35.72
C ILE A 316 19.45 26.75 35.99
N GLY A 317 19.65 25.52 35.54
CA GLY A 317 18.72 24.42 35.74
C GLY A 317 18.86 23.80 37.14
N ASP A 318 17.72 23.45 37.74
CA ASP A 318 17.67 22.59 38.93
C ASP A 318 17.84 21.11 38.52
N GLN A 319 18.72 20.38 39.21
CA GLN A 319 18.93 18.92 39.11
C GLN A 319 18.06 18.15 40.12
N GLY A 320 16.84 18.65 40.32
CA GLY A 320 15.85 18.02 41.19
C GLY A 320 16.18 18.07 42.68
N ILE A 321 16.86 19.14 43.14
CA ILE A 321 17.17 19.32 44.56
C ILE A 321 15.91 19.67 45.36
N PHE A 322 15.03 20.50 44.77
CA PHE A 322 13.77 20.92 45.41
C PHE A 322 12.55 20.19 44.87
N THR A 323 12.69 19.57 43.69
CA THR A 323 11.59 18.91 43.00
C THR A 323 12.07 17.56 42.50
N ALA A 324 11.26 16.50 42.57
CA ALA A 324 11.72 15.13 42.29
C ALA A 324 12.20 14.88 40.84
N VAL A 325 12.18 15.89 39.96
CA VAL A 325 12.45 15.75 38.52
C VAL A 325 13.20 16.97 37.97
N ASP A 326 14.26 16.73 37.21
CA ASP A 326 15.14 17.79 36.68
C ASP A 326 14.40 18.74 35.72
N THR A 327 14.97 19.94 35.58
CA THR A 327 14.51 20.97 34.63
C THR A 327 14.50 20.48 33.18
N ILE A 328 15.48 19.65 32.81
CA ILE A 328 15.62 19.12 31.46
C ILE A 328 14.44 18.19 31.10
N HIS A 329 14.06 17.31 32.02
CA HIS A 329 12.93 16.40 31.88
C HIS A 329 11.59 17.15 31.75
N ARG A 330 11.45 18.28 32.47
CA ARG A 330 10.28 19.17 32.40
C ARG A 330 10.16 19.84 31.03
N ILE A 331 11.27 20.39 30.52
CA ILE A 331 11.31 21.05 29.21
C ILE A 331 11.02 20.04 28.09
N PHE A 332 11.53 18.81 28.23
CA PHE A 332 11.22 17.73 27.30
C PHE A 332 9.72 17.43 27.25
N VAL A 333 9.08 17.18 28.41
CA VAL A 333 7.65 16.86 28.45
C VAL A 333 6.80 18.01 27.91
N ALA A 334 7.14 19.26 28.25
CA ALA A 334 6.40 20.43 27.78
C ALA A 334 6.54 20.64 26.26
N SER A 335 7.78 20.61 25.73
CA SER A 335 8.03 20.77 24.29
C SER A 335 7.33 19.69 23.45
N LEU A 336 7.39 18.45 23.91
CA LEU A 336 6.77 17.30 23.26
C LEU A 336 5.23 17.38 23.26
N LEU A 337 4.66 17.80 24.39
CA LEU A 337 3.22 18.01 24.54
C LEU A 337 2.71 19.11 23.60
N VAL A 338 3.39 20.27 23.59
CA VAL A 338 3.02 21.41 22.71
C VAL A 338 3.14 21.02 21.23
N ALA A 339 4.24 20.36 20.84
CA ALA A 339 4.44 19.89 19.46
C ALA A 339 3.35 18.91 19.03
N SER A 340 2.98 17.98 19.92
CA SER A 340 1.95 16.99 19.64
C SER A 340 0.57 17.62 19.49
N LYS A 341 0.23 18.63 20.31
CA LYS A 341 -1.04 19.34 20.20
C LYS A 341 -1.10 20.20 18.93
N TYR A 342 -0.01 20.88 18.59
CA TYR A 342 0.07 21.71 17.39
C TYR A 342 -0.14 20.89 16.11
N LEU A 343 0.46 19.71 16.02
CA LEU A 343 0.35 18.83 14.85
C LEU A 343 -0.91 17.96 14.83
N HIS A 344 -1.78 18.08 15.84
CA HIS A 344 -3.04 17.35 15.88
C HIS A 344 -3.93 17.72 14.68
N GLY A 345 -4.54 16.72 14.03
CA GLY A 345 -5.36 16.93 12.83
C GLY A 345 -4.58 17.13 11.52
N THR A 346 -3.25 17.23 11.57
CA THR A 346 -2.40 17.28 10.38
C THR A 346 -1.98 15.88 9.91
N CYS A 347 -1.49 15.78 8.67
CA CYS A 347 -0.95 14.52 8.13
C CYS A 347 0.32 14.01 8.87
N TRP A 348 0.96 14.84 9.71
CA TRP A 348 2.14 14.48 10.49
C TRP A 348 1.81 13.89 11.87
N GLY A 349 0.59 14.12 12.37
CA GLY A 349 0.08 13.62 13.64
C GLY A 349 -0.65 12.28 13.57
N SER A 350 -0.79 11.68 12.38
CA SER A 350 -1.66 10.53 12.15
C SER A 350 -1.28 9.24 12.91
N SER A 351 -0.05 9.12 13.42
CA SER A 351 0.41 7.95 14.19
C SER A 351 -0.27 7.80 15.55
N GLN A 352 -0.78 8.91 16.11
CA GLN A 352 -1.44 8.91 17.42
C GLN A 352 -2.89 8.44 17.33
N ASN A 353 -3.54 8.54 16.17
CA ASN A 353 -4.96 8.22 16.00
C ASN A 353 -5.28 6.71 15.90
N VAL A 354 -4.30 5.82 16.14
CA VAL A 354 -4.46 4.38 15.98
C VAL A 354 -4.99 3.75 17.26
N VAL A 355 -6.22 3.24 17.21
CA VAL A 355 -6.90 2.53 18.29
C VAL A 355 -6.31 1.12 18.46
N THR A 356 -5.86 0.78 19.67
CA THR A 356 -5.40 -0.57 20.01
C THR A 356 -6.61 -1.47 20.33
N GLU A 357 -6.58 -2.77 19.99
CA GLU A 357 -7.72 -3.68 20.22
C GLU A 357 -8.14 -3.78 21.71
N GLU A 358 -7.21 -3.54 22.65
CA GLU A 358 -7.46 -3.49 24.10
C GLU A 358 -8.29 -2.27 24.55
N GLN A 359 -8.37 -1.21 23.74
CA GLN A 359 -9.01 0.07 24.11
C GLN A 359 -10.43 0.23 23.57
N LYS A 360 -10.98 -0.81 22.94
CA LYS A 360 -12.33 -0.82 22.36
C LYS A 360 -13.46 -0.77 23.39
N SER A 361 -13.17 -1.00 24.67
CA SER A 361 -14.17 -1.13 25.74
C SER A 361 -14.49 0.18 26.49
N THR A 362 -13.80 1.28 26.21
CA THR A 362 -14.01 2.55 26.92
C THR A 362 -14.23 3.66 25.91
N GLU A 363 -15.48 3.83 25.50
CA GLU A 363 -15.95 4.99 24.74
C GLU A 363 -15.60 6.27 25.54
N ASP A 364 -15.09 7.29 24.85
CA ASP A 364 -14.74 8.66 25.31
C ASP A 364 -13.28 9.04 25.62
N THR A 365 -12.28 8.17 25.46
CA THR A 365 -10.88 8.64 25.60
C THR A 365 -10.26 9.13 24.28
N PRO A 366 -9.78 10.39 24.20
CA PRO A 366 -9.12 10.89 23.00
C PRO A 366 -7.79 10.15 22.74
N VAL A 367 -7.64 9.63 21.52
CA VAL A 367 -6.49 8.81 21.08
C VAL A 367 -5.22 9.64 20.84
N TRP A 368 -5.26 10.97 20.97
CA TRP A 368 -4.10 11.85 20.79
C TRP A 368 -3.48 12.28 22.13
N LEU A 369 -2.32 12.94 22.11
CA LEU A 369 -1.58 13.28 23.33
C LEU A 369 -2.14 14.54 24.00
N ASN A 370 -3.01 14.34 24.99
CA ASN A 370 -3.58 15.39 25.84
C ASN A 370 -2.87 15.49 27.18
N ASN A 371 -3.09 16.57 27.93
CA ASN A 371 -2.49 16.78 29.26
C ASN A 371 -2.84 15.65 30.22
N ALA A 372 -4.10 15.21 30.24
CA ALA A 372 -4.55 14.06 31.02
C ALA A 372 -3.82 12.77 30.63
N ARG A 373 -3.60 12.55 29.33
CA ARG A 373 -2.89 11.37 28.85
C ARG A 373 -1.40 11.43 29.15
N MET A 374 -0.77 12.61 29.00
CA MET A 374 0.61 12.83 29.40
C MET A 374 0.79 12.62 30.91
N ALA A 375 -0.18 13.04 31.72
CA ALA A 375 -0.21 12.78 33.17
C ALA A 375 -0.30 11.30 33.48
N ASN A 376 -1.13 10.54 32.76
CA ASN A 376 -1.23 9.09 32.95
C ASN A 376 0.08 8.37 32.58
N ILE A 377 0.70 8.75 31.46
CA ILE A 377 2.02 8.24 31.02
C ILE A 377 3.10 8.57 32.06
N CYS A 378 3.07 9.79 32.59
CA CYS A 378 4.04 10.29 33.55
C CYS A 378 3.58 10.19 35.01
N SER A 379 2.60 9.32 35.32
CA SER A 379 1.88 9.31 36.61
C SER A 379 2.77 9.16 37.85
N ARG A 380 3.99 8.63 37.68
CA ARG A 380 4.99 8.50 38.73
C ARG A 380 5.81 9.78 39.00
N PHE A 381 5.77 10.74 38.09
CA PHE A 381 6.67 11.91 38.07
C PHE A 381 5.94 13.25 38.07
N TYR A 382 4.77 13.33 37.43
CA TYR A 382 4.00 14.57 37.30
C TYR A 382 2.53 14.34 37.55
N THR A 383 1.92 15.25 38.29
CA THR A 383 0.47 15.41 38.43
C THR A 383 -0.10 16.16 37.22
N LEU A 384 -1.43 16.07 37.03
CA LEU A 384 -2.11 16.80 35.96
C LEU A 384 -1.94 18.33 36.10
N GLN A 385 -1.95 18.84 37.34
CA GLN A 385 -1.77 20.26 37.62
C GLN A 385 -0.36 20.73 37.21
N GLU A 386 0.66 19.95 37.54
CA GLU A 386 2.04 20.24 37.14
C GLU A 386 2.20 20.22 35.61
N ILE A 387 1.59 19.28 34.91
CA ILE A 387 1.65 19.24 33.43
C ILE A 387 0.98 20.47 32.81
N ASN A 388 -0.16 20.90 33.35
CA ASN A 388 -0.81 22.12 32.89
C ASN A 388 0.08 23.35 33.11
N GLN A 389 0.75 23.43 34.27
CA GLN A 389 1.70 24.51 34.56
C GLN A 389 2.94 24.45 33.67
N LEU A 390 3.46 23.25 33.38
CA LEU A 390 4.60 23.04 32.50
C LEU A 390 4.30 23.50 31.07
N GLU A 391 3.14 23.12 30.54
CA GLU A 391 2.69 23.58 29.22
C GLU A 391 2.58 25.11 29.17
N LEU A 392 1.89 25.72 30.14
CA LEU A 392 1.69 27.16 30.17
C LEU A 392 3.02 27.93 30.32
N SER A 393 3.90 27.45 31.20
CA SER A 393 5.21 28.07 31.44
C SER A 393 6.10 27.96 30.20
N PHE A 394 6.06 26.83 29.50
CA PHE A 394 6.82 26.64 28.27
C PHE A 394 6.30 27.52 27.13
N LEU A 395 4.97 27.62 26.97
CA LEU A 395 4.35 28.52 25.98
C LEU A 395 4.72 29.99 26.22
N ASN A 396 4.70 30.42 27.49
CA ASN A 396 5.15 31.75 27.87
C ASN A 396 6.62 31.98 27.53
N LEU A 397 7.47 30.97 27.74
CA LEU A 397 8.90 31.06 27.44
C LEU A 397 9.17 31.23 25.94
N ILE A 398 8.50 30.46 25.09
CA ILE A 398 8.60 30.60 23.62
C ILE A 398 7.76 31.76 23.06
N LYS A 399 7.15 32.59 23.92
CA LYS A 399 6.26 33.71 23.54
C LYS A 399 5.13 33.29 22.60
N TYR A 400 4.59 32.09 22.79
CA TYR A 400 3.54 31.50 21.96
C TYR A 400 3.89 31.30 20.48
N ASP A 401 5.18 31.36 20.11
CA ASP A 401 5.62 31.05 18.75
C ASP A 401 5.63 29.52 18.51
N CYS A 402 4.45 28.98 18.22
CA CYS A 402 4.23 27.56 17.92
C CYS A 402 4.11 27.28 16.43
N PHE A 403 4.21 28.28 15.55
CA PHE A 403 4.03 28.06 14.13
C PHE A 403 5.31 27.50 13.51
N VAL A 404 5.23 26.34 12.84
CA VAL A 404 6.38 25.69 12.20
C VAL A 404 6.07 25.39 10.74
N ASN A 405 6.87 25.96 9.85
CA ASN A 405 6.71 25.76 8.41
C ASN A 405 7.32 24.43 7.95
N PRO A 406 6.78 23.77 6.91
CA PRO A 406 7.45 22.60 6.32
C PRO A 406 8.83 22.88 5.75
N ILE A 407 9.07 24.11 5.29
CA ILE A 407 10.38 24.57 4.82
C ILE A 407 11.36 24.64 6.00
N GLU A 408 10.92 25.19 7.13
CA GLU A 408 11.74 25.30 8.35
C GLU A 408 12.14 23.91 8.89
N VAL A 409 11.21 22.93 8.87
CA VAL A 409 11.53 21.54 9.22
C VAL A 409 12.60 20.97 8.28
N GLN A 410 12.49 21.25 6.98
CA GLN A 410 13.46 20.76 6.01
C GLN A 410 14.83 21.43 6.20
N GLU A 411 14.87 22.74 6.44
CA GLU A 411 16.09 23.49 6.73
C GLU A 411 16.77 22.97 8.01
N TYR A 412 15.98 22.69 9.05
CA TYR A 412 16.46 22.10 10.30
C TYR A 412 17.12 20.74 10.07
N LEU A 413 16.49 19.86 9.28
CA LEU A 413 17.04 18.55 8.96
C LEU A 413 18.31 18.65 8.11
N VAL A 414 18.40 19.62 7.21
CA VAL A 414 19.61 19.85 6.39
C VAL A 414 20.76 20.36 7.26
N LEU A 415 20.47 21.25 8.21
CA LEU A 415 21.46 21.79 9.14
C LEU A 415 22.06 20.70 10.03
N HIS A 416 21.21 19.83 10.58
CA HIS A 416 21.62 18.77 11.52
C HIS A 416 21.78 17.39 10.85
N ARG A 417 21.98 17.35 9.53
CA ARG A 417 22.07 16.09 8.76
C ARG A 417 23.16 15.15 9.24
N GLN A 418 24.30 15.70 9.69
CA GLN A 418 25.45 14.94 10.15
C GLN A 418 25.15 14.26 11.49
N ASP A 419 24.49 14.97 12.39
CA ASP A 419 24.13 14.48 13.73
C ASP A 419 22.98 13.47 13.69
N LEU A 420 22.05 13.64 12.74
CA LEU A 420 20.91 12.74 12.53
C LEU A 420 21.23 11.54 11.63
N LEU A 421 22.46 11.46 11.09
CA LEU A 421 22.91 10.42 10.14
C LEU A 421 21.94 10.24 8.96
N LEU A 422 21.38 11.36 8.46
CA LEU A 422 20.36 11.42 7.40
C LEU A 422 20.94 11.58 5.99
#